data_AF-A0A2V6I1Z7-F1
#
_entry.id   AF-A0A2V6I1Z7-F1
#
_cell.length_a   1.000
_cell.length_b   1.000
_cell.length_c   1.000
_cell.angle_alpha   90.00
_cell.angle_beta   90.00
_cell.angle_gamma   90.00
#
_symmetry.space_group_name_H-M   'P 1'
#
loop_
_entity.id
_entity.type
_entity.pdbx_description
1 polymer ?
#
loop_
_entity_poly.entity_id
_entity_poly.type
_entity_poly.pdbx_seq_one_letter_code
_entity_poly.pdbx_strand_id
1 'polypeptide(L)'
;MSPRLKLTVAYDGAAFAGWQSQAHGHTAQDQLDRALHKISGQRVRVHGAGRTDTGVHALAQCAHVDLPDRRLSVERLARALNAILPPSIRVLDCRCVPDNFHARFS
;
A
#
# COMPACT_ATOMS: atom_id res chain seq x y z
N MET A 1 7.39 -18.66 -5.02
CA MET A 1 7.68 -17.56 -4.07
C MET A 1 6.87 -16.34 -4.50
N SER A 2 6.24 -15.67 -3.55
CA SER A 2 5.47 -14.45 -3.81
C SER A 2 6.44 -13.26 -3.85
N PRO A 3 6.61 -12.55 -4.97
CA PRO A 3 7.53 -11.42 -5.02
C PRO A 3 7.14 -10.33 -4.03
N ARG A 4 8.12 -9.85 -3.26
CA ARG A 4 7.96 -8.67 -2.40
C ARG A 4 8.06 -7.39 -3.20
N LEU A 5 7.08 -6.52 -3.03
CA LEU A 5 7.03 -5.21 -3.68
C LEU A 5 7.17 -4.12 -2.64
N LYS A 6 8.04 -3.15 -2.91
CA LYS A 6 8.07 -1.87 -2.20
C LYS A 6 7.16 -0.87 -2.91
N LEU A 7 6.33 -0.21 -2.13
CA LEU A 7 5.47 0.89 -2.55
C LEU A 7 5.96 2.19 -1.91
N THR A 8 5.94 3.27 -2.68
CA THR A 8 6.04 4.64 -2.16
C THR A 8 4.67 5.28 -2.26
N VAL A 9 4.07 5.66 -1.14
CA VAL A 9 2.67 6.09 -1.07
C VAL A 9 2.58 7.51 -0.52
N ALA A 10 1.92 8.39 -1.26
CA ALA A 10 1.47 9.68 -0.76
C ALA A 10 -0.01 9.58 -0.34
N TYR A 11 -0.39 10.25 0.73
CA TYR A 11 -1.80 10.40 1.07
C TYR A 11 -2.11 11.67 1.85
N ASP A 12 -3.30 12.18 1.59
CA ASP A 12 -3.99 13.15 2.44
C ASP A 12 -4.73 12.40 3.55
N GLY A 13 -4.25 12.57 4.79
CA GLY A 13 -4.76 11.90 5.98
C GLY A 13 -6.12 12.37 6.48
N ALA A 14 -6.66 13.49 5.98
CA ALA A 14 -7.80 14.19 6.59
C ALA A 14 -9.04 13.28 6.80
N ALA A 15 -9.28 12.33 5.89
CA ALA A 15 -10.42 11.42 5.93
C ALA A 15 -10.11 10.04 6.55
N PHE A 16 -8.90 9.83 7.08
CA PHE A 16 -8.44 8.52 7.55
C PHE A 16 -8.16 8.52 9.05
N ALA A 17 -8.50 7.43 9.72
CA ALA A 17 -8.14 7.16 11.12
C ALA A 17 -6.67 6.69 11.25
N GLY A 18 -5.79 7.40 10.56
CA GLY A 18 -4.36 7.14 10.48
C GLY A 18 -3.98 6.07 9.45
N TRP A 19 -2.73 5.61 9.57
CA TRP A 19 -2.17 4.60 8.69
C TRP A 19 -2.69 3.19 8.98
N GLN A 20 -2.62 2.78 10.25
CA GLN A 20 -2.74 1.38 10.65
C GLN A 20 -4.19 0.93 10.66
N SER A 21 -4.50 -0.15 9.94
CA SER A 21 -5.78 -0.84 9.91
C SER A 21 -6.36 -1.09 11.30
N GLN A 22 -7.66 -0.84 11.41
CA GLN A 22 -8.48 -0.98 12.63
C GLN A 22 -9.82 -1.63 12.29
N ALA A 23 -10.60 -2.00 13.31
CA ALA A 23 -11.89 -2.71 13.13
C ALA A 23 -12.89 -1.97 12.23
N HIS A 24 -12.89 -0.64 12.25
CA HIS A 24 -13.79 0.17 11.42
C HIS A 24 -13.35 0.24 9.94
N GLY A 25 -12.12 -0.14 9.59
CA GLY A 25 -11.66 -0.25 8.20
C GLY A 25 -11.51 1.07 7.43
N HIS A 26 -11.25 2.18 8.13
CA HIS A 26 -11.14 3.54 7.54
C HIS A 26 -9.72 4.11 7.68
N THR A 27 -8.71 3.33 7.33
CA THR A 27 -7.30 3.76 7.36
C THR A 27 -6.66 3.70 5.97
N ALA A 28 -5.51 4.34 5.80
CA ALA A 28 -4.76 4.28 4.55
C ALA A 28 -4.34 2.84 4.18
N GLN A 29 -3.93 2.03 5.17
CA GLN A 29 -3.60 0.62 4.97
C GLN A 29 -4.81 -0.19 4.49
N ASP A 30 -6.00 0.05 5.06
CA ASP A 30 -7.22 -0.66 4.64
C ASP A 30 -7.57 -0.38 3.17
N GLN A 31 -7.38 0.86 2.71
CA GLN A 31 -7.63 1.21 1.30
C GLN A 31 -6.64 0.50 0.36
N LEU A 32 -5.36 0.43 0.74
CA LEU A 32 -4.34 -0.27 -0.05
C LEU A 32 -4.60 -1.79 -0.10
N ASP A 33 -4.89 -2.40 1.05
CA ASP A 33 -5.21 -3.84 1.13
C ASP A 33 -6.43 -4.17 0.26
N ARG A 34 -7.50 -3.34 0.31
CA ARG A 34 -8.70 -3.52 -0.52
C ARG A 34 -8.41 -3.33 -2.00
N ALA A 35 -7.61 -2.33 -2.38
CA ALA A 35 -7.24 -2.10 -3.77
C ALA A 35 -6.40 -3.26 -4.34
N LEU A 36 -5.42 -3.74 -3.57
CA LEU A 36 -4.61 -4.91 -3.94
C LEU A 36 -5.47 -6.17 -4.06
N HIS A 37 -6.45 -6.35 -3.17
CA HIS A 37 -7.39 -7.46 -3.26
C HIS A 37 -8.23 -7.40 -4.54
N LYS A 38 -8.76 -6.22 -4.90
CA LYS A 38 -9.51 -6.03 -6.16
C LYS A 38 -8.68 -6.35 -7.40
N ILE A 39 -7.39 -6.03 -7.39
CA ILE A 39 -6.49 -6.24 -8.53
C ILE A 39 -6.03 -7.70 -8.64
N SER A 40 -5.64 -8.31 -7.52
CA SER A 40 -5.01 -9.64 -7.50
C SER A 40 -6.01 -10.78 -7.27
N GLY A 41 -7.20 -10.50 -6.75
CA GLY A 41 -8.14 -11.50 -6.26
C GLY A 41 -7.74 -12.15 -4.93
N GLN A 42 -6.59 -11.79 -4.37
CA GLN A 42 -6.05 -12.39 -3.14
C GLN A 42 -6.05 -11.37 -2.00
N ARG A 43 -6.34 -11.83 -0.78
CA ARG A 43 -6.22 -11.00 0.41
C ARG A 43 -4.75 -10.92 0.79
N VAL A 44 -4.17 -9.73 0.65
CA VAL A 44 -2.79 -9.43 1.02
C VAL A 44 -2.77 -8.33 2.07
N ARG A 45 -1.64 -8.22 2.77
CA ARG A 45 -1.44 -7.22 3.81
C ARG A 45 -0.27 -6.32 3.47
N VAL A 46 -0.50 -5.02 3.46
CA VAL A 46 0.54 -4.00 3.32
C VAL A 46 1.20 -3.76 4.68
N HIS A 47 2.53 -3.61 4.69
CA HIS A 47 3.32 -3.30 5.88
C HIS A 47 4.03 -1.96 5.67
N GLY A 48 3.64 -0.94 6.45
CA GLY A 48 4.25 0.40 6.39
C GLY A 48 5.56 0.51 7.15
N ALA A 49 6.37 1.50 6.79
CA ALA A 49 7.61 1.85 7.48
C ALA A 49 7.37 2.44 8.86
N GLY A 50 6.30 3.22 9.00
CA GLY A 50 5.87 3.81 10.26
C GLY A 50 4.36 3.91 10.36
N ARG A 51 3.86 4.29 11.54
CA ARG A 51 2.45 4.65 11.73
C ARG A 51 2.32 6.16 11.63
N THR A 52 1.16 6.60 11.20
CA THR A 52 0.68 7.98 11.33
C THR A 52 -0.65 7.96 12.05
N ASP A 53 -0.90 9.00 12.83
CA ASP A 53 -2.15 9.18 13.58
C ASP A 53 -3.26 9.70 12.67
N THR A 54 -4.49 9.71 13.20
CA THR A 54 -5.67 10.24 12.51
C THR A 54 -5.43 11.64 11.96
N GLY A 55 -5.78 11.86 10.70
CA GLY A 55 -5.63 13.16 10.03
C GLY A 55 -4.22 13.45 9.49
N VAL A 56 -3.18 12.73 9.92
CA VAL A 56 -1.79 13.00 9.49
C VAL A 56 -1.57 12.59 8.04
N HIS A 57 -0.94 13.46 7.25
CA HIS A 57 -0.60 13.23 5.85
C HIS A 57 0.76 12.56 5.66
N ALA A 58 1.03 12.03 4.47
CA ALA A 58 2.37 11.60 4.08
C ALA A 58 2.67 11.93 2.62
N LEU A 59 3.90 12.39 2.35
CA LEU A 59 4.38 12.64 0.98
C LEU A 59 4.97 11.37 0.33
N ALA A 60 5.57 10.48 1.13
CA ALA A 60 6.28 9.30 0.63
C ALA A 60 6.38 8.20 1.69
N GLN A 61 5.23 7.78 2.25
CA GLN A 61 5.19 6.62 3.15
C GLN A 61 5.71 5.38 2.41
N CYS A 62 6.77 4.79 2.94
CA CYS A 62 7.31 3.54 2.43
C CYS A 62 6.47 2.38 2.95
N ALA A 63 6.12 1.44 2.09
CA ALA A 63 5.44 0.22 2.48
C ALA A 63 5.91 -0.97 1.64
N HIS A 64 5.62 -2.19 2.08
CA HIS A 64 5.79 -3.38 1.26
C HIS A 64 4.62 -4.34 1.35
N VAL A 65 4.51 -5.22 0.36
CA VAL A 65 3.53 -6.30 0.30
C VAL A 65 4.10 -7.48 -0.47
N ASP A 66 3.79 -8.69 -0.02
CA ASP A 66 4.06 -9.92 -0.77
C ASP A 66 2.85 -10.23 -1.65
N LEU A 67 3.06 -10.30 -2.97
CA LEU A 67 1.98 -10.46 -3.94
C LEU A 67 2.18 -11.75 -4.76
N PRO A 68 1.51 -12.87 -4.40
CA PRO A 68 1.79 -14.20 -4.95
C PRO A 68 1.57 -14.35 -6.44
N ASP A 69 0.47 -13.78 -6.94
CA ASP A 69 0.08 -13.85 -8.35
C ASP A 69 0.07 -12.46 -8.96
N ARG A 70 1.06 -12.18 -9.81
CA ARG A 70 1.20 -10.91 -10.51
C ARG A 70 0.69 -11.04 -11.94
N ARG A 71 -0.62 -10.83 -12.08
CA ARG A 71 -1.27 -10.62 -13.39
C ARG A 71 -0.77 -9.36 -14.12
N LEU A 72 -0.12 -8.44 -13.40
CA LEU A 72 0.36 -7.16 -13.90
C LEU A 72 1.87 -6.96 -13.68
N SER A 73 2.51 -6.29 -14.65
CA SER A 73 3.85 -5.72 -14.47
C SER A 73 3.85 -4.70 -13.33
N VAL A 74 5.03 -4.35 -12.82
CA VAL A 74 5.15 -3.50 -11.63
C VAL A 74 4.60 -2.11 -11.92
N GLU A 75 4.94 -1.60 -13.10
CA GLU A 75 4.53 -0.30 -13.62
C GLU A 75 3.01 -0.26 -13.85
N ARG A 76 2.44 -1.38 -14.31
CA ARG A 76 0.98 -1.52 -14.48
C ARG A 76 0.27 -1.60 -13.12
N LEU A 77 0.90 -2.17 -12.10
CA LEU A 77 0.31 -2.26 -10.77
C LEU A 77 0.13 -0.89 -10.13
N ALA A 78 1.14 -0.02 -10.16
CA ALA A 78 1.03 1.35 -9.63
C ALA A 78 -0.12 2.13 -10.31
N ARG A 79 -0.21 2.03 -11.65
CA ARG A 79 -1.32 2.63 -12.41
C ARG A 79 -2.68 2.04 -12.03
N ALA A 80 -2.79 0.72 -11.92
CA ALA A 80 -4.02 0.05 -11.54
C ALA A 80 -4.47 0.41 -10.11
N LEU A 81 -3.52 0.52 -9.17
CA LEU A 81 -3.79 0.99 -7.81
C LEU A 81 -4.34 2.41 -7.83
N ASN A 82 -3.68 3.33 -8.53
CA ASN A 82 -4.14 4.72 -8.62
C ASN A 82 -5.49 4.89 -9.32
N ALA A 83 -5.89 3.94 -10.18
CA ALA A 83 -7.21 3.95 -10.82
C ALA A 83 -8.35 3.53 -9.87
N ILE A 84 -8.05 2.82 -8.78
CA ILE A 84 -9.06 2.25 -7.85
C ILE A 84 -9.03 2.94 -6.48
N LEU A 85 -7.86 3.44 -6.07
CA LEU A 85 -7.68 4.14 -4.81
C LEU A 85 -8.43 5.48 -4.81
N PRO A 86 -8.91 5.94 -3.63
CA PRO A 86 -9.48 7.27 -3.51
C PRO A 86 -8.47 8.34 -3.96
N PRO A 87 -8.92 9.51 -4.45
CA PRO A 87 -8.02 10.60 -4.85
C PRO A 87 -6.99 11.02 -3.81
N SER A 88 -7.33 10.86 -2.53
CA SER A 88 -6.49 11.15 -1.38
C SER A 88 -5.35 10.17 -1.15
N ILE A 89 -5.21 9.09 -1.95
CA ILE A 89 -4.08 8.15 -1.86
C ILE A 89 -3.48 7.95 -3.25
N ARG A 90 -2.15 8.08 -3.36
CA ARG A 90 -1.41 7.85 -4.59
C ARG A 90 -0.19 6.98 -4.35
N VAL A 91 -0.03 5.96 -5.19
CA VAL A 91 1.20 5.17 -5.32
C VAL A 91 2.11 5.90 -6.30
N LEU A 92 3.22 6.44 -5.78
CA LEU A 92 4.21 7.20 -6.53
C LEU A 92 5.22 6.29 -7.23
N ASP A 93 5.60 5.21 -6.57
CA ASP A 93 6.56 4.22 -7.08
C ASP A 93 6.16 2.82 -6.61
N CYS A 94 6.47 1.82 -7.42
CA CYS A 94 6.33 0.42 -7.11
C CYS A 94 7.53 -0.31 -7.70
N ARG A 95 8.19 -1.18 -6.94
CA ARG A 95 9.33 -1.98 -7.41
C ARG A 95 9.48 -3.31 -6.69
N CYS A 96 10.02 -4.30 -7.38
CA CYS A 96 10.46 -5.54 -6.72
C CYS A 96 11.63 -5.23 -5.78
N VAL A 97 11.63 -5.90 -4.64
CA VAL A 97 12.73 -5.84 -3.66
C VAL A 97 13.07 -7.25 -3.21
N PRO A 98 14.27 -7.48 -2.63
CA PRO A 98 14.60 -8.77 -2.04
C PRO A 98 13.57 -9.19 -0.98
N ASP A 99 13.36 -10.49 -0.84
CA ASP A 99 12.36 -11.04 0.10
C ASP A 99 12.67 -10.73 1.57
N ASN A 100 13.91 -10.36 1.89
CA ASN A 100 14.33 -9.93 3.22
C ASN A 100 14.11 -8.43 3.52
N PHE A 101 13.75 -7.62 2.50
CA PHE A 101 13.43 -6.21 2.72
C PHE A 101 12.19 -6.09 3.59
N HIS A 102 12.23 -5.29 4.65
CA HIS A 102 11.04 -4.99 5.44
C HIS A 102 10.94 -3.48 5.65
N ALA A 103 9.85 -2.87 5.16
CA ALA A 103 9.70 -1.40 5.13
C ALA A 103 9.97 -0.70 6.48
N ARG A 104 9.72 -1.36 7.61
CA ARG A 104 9.98 -0.83 8.97
C ARG A 104 11.41 -0.99 9.48
N PHE A 105 12.16 -1.99 8.98
CA PHE A 105 13.42 -2.43 9.58
C PHE A 105 14.62 -2.31 8.63
N SER A 106 14.42 -1.82 7.40
CA SER A 106 15.43 -1.73 6.33
C SER A 106 15.62 -0.31 5.84
#